data_AF-A0A965CFZ6-F1
#
_entry.id   AF-A0A965CFZ6-F1
#
_cell.length_a   1.000
_cell.length_b   1.000
_cell.length_c   1.000
_cell.angle_alpha   90.00
_cell.angle_beta   90.00
_cell.angle_gamma   90.00
#
_symmetry.space_group_name_H-M   'P 1'
#
loop_
_entity.id
_entity.type
_entity.pdbx_description
1 polymer ?
#
loop_
_entity_poly.entity_id
_entity_poly.type
_entity_poly.pdbx_seq_one_letter_code
_entity_poly.pdbx_strand_id
1 'polypeptide(L)'
;MKSEGAIRHKIKQVRFRYLKRAIEDSLVQRPENCAHNAPIDGSGDEPVRICFAQLDQASRRGVVCDERFGGCDRAAACSLFTPAKTKTEVKAGFYIDLESMSFPELAYNYPDMAALLWVLADEGLEVPPPDPHEFDLPDTVGSGTITEDPAPGTGITAATTEPSTPDAGFLIATTAVSGAFGYRDTNPEPPKPPSWIDRLLGRVPS
;
A
#
# COMPACT_ATOMS: atom_id res chain seq x y z
N MET A 1 2.14 -10.54 -27.78
CA MET A 1 2.40 -9.76 -26.55
C MET A 1 1.08 -9.29 -25.96
N LYS A 2 1.03 -8.88 -24.68
CA LYS A 2 -0.20 -8.30 -24.11
C LYS A 2 -0.40 -6.90 -24.67
N SER A 3 -1.63 -6.45 -24.84
CA SER A 3 -1.88 -5.06 -25.26
C SER A 3 -1.53 -4.08 -24.14
N GLU A 4 -1.14 -2.86 -24.52
CA GLU A 4 -0.87 -1.76 -23.59
C GLU A 4 -2.04 -1.54 -22.61
N GLY A 5 -3.28 -1.60 -23.10
CA GLY A 5 -4.48 -1.51 -22.27
C GLY A 5 -4.56 -2.61 -21.20
N ALA A 6 -4.15 -3.84 -21.52
CA ALA A 6 -4.10 -4.94 -20.56
C ALA A 6 -3.00 -4.71 -19.50
N ILE A 7 -1.87 -4.11 -19.88
CA ILE A 7 -0.78 -3.76 -18.95
C ILE A 7 -1.23 -2.64 -18.00
N ARG A 8 -1.84 -1.56 -18.51
CA ARG A 8 -2.41 -0.48 -17.69
C ARG A 8 -3.47 -0.98 -16.71
N HIS A 9 -4.34 -1.89 -17.17
CA HIS A 9 -5.30 -2.54 -16.30
C HIS A 9 -4.61 -3.37 -15.20
N LYS A 10 -3.53 -4.09 -15.52
CA LYS A 10 -2.75 -4.84 -14.54
C LYS A 10 -2.09 -3.95 -13.50
N ILE A 11 -1.56 -2.79 -13.89
CA ILE A 11 -1.01 -1.80 -12.96
C ILE A 11 -2.08 -1.35 -11.96
N LYS A 12 -3.30 -1.05 -12.42
CA LYS A 12 -4.42 -0.69 -11.52
C LYS A 12 -4.71 -1.79 -10.49
N GLN A 13 -4.72 -3.06 -10.91
CA GLN A 13 -4.92 -4.19 -10.01
C GLN A 13 -3.80 -4.32 -8.96
N VAL A 14 -2.54 -4.20 -9.40
CA VAL A 14 -1.36 -4.29 -8.52
C VAL A 14 -1.37 -3.13 -7.52
N ARG A 15 -1.63 -1.90 -7.98
CA ARG A 15 -1.78 -0.71 -7.13
C ARG A 15 -2.88 -0.91 -6.07
N PHE A 16 -4.04 -1.44 -6.48
CA PHE A 16 -5.13 -1.73 -5.56
C PHE A 16 -4.73 -2.78 -4.50
N ARG A 17 -4.00 -3.83 -4.87
CA ARG A 17 -3.51 -4.85 -3.93
C ARG A 17 -2.58 -4.25 -2.86
N TYR A 18 -1.66 -3.38 -3.25
CA TYR A 18 -0.76 -2.70 -2.31
C TYR A 18 -1.53 -1.73 -1.40
N LEU A 19 -2.43 -0.92 -1.96
CA LEU A 19 -3.27 -0.02 -1.17
C LEU A 19 -4.12 -0.78 -0.16
N LYS A 20 -4.72 -1.91 -0.57
CA LYS A 20 -5.51 -2.76 0.33
C LYS A 20 -4.66 -3.25 1.50
N ARG A 21 -3.45 -3.76 1.22
CA ARG A 21 -2.53 -4.25 2.25
C ARG A 21 -2.11 -3.11 3.20
N ALA A 22 -1.79 -1.93 2.68
CA ALA A 22 -1.47 -0.75 3.50
C ALA A 22 -2.63 -0.32 4.41
N ILE A 23 -3.88 -0.37 3.92
CA ILE A 23 -5.07 -0.09 4.73
C ILE A 23 -5.28 -1.14 5.81
N GLU A 24 -5.12 -2.43 5.47
CA GLU A 24 -5.24 -3.52 6.44
C GLU A 24 -4.17 -3.36 7.53
N ASP A 25 -2.91 -3.22 7.16
CA ASP A 25 -1.77 -3.12 8.08
C ASP A 25 -1.86 -1.90 9.02
N SER A 26 -2.33 -0.76 8.52
CA SER A 26 -2.46 0.48 9.32
C SER A 26 -3.69 0.53 10.22
N LEU A 27 -4.73 -0.27 9.93
CA LEU A 27 -5.96 -0.32 10.72
C LEU A 27 -6.02 -1.53 11.65
N VAL A 28 -5.06 -2.47 11.57
CA VAL A 28 -4.94 -3.55 12.56
C VAL A 28 -4.72 -2.95 13.95
N GLN A 29 -5.35 -3.56 14.97
CA GLN A 29 -5.16 -3.23 16.37
C GLN A 29 -3.75 -3.60 16.87
N ARG A 30 -2.76 -2.82 16.45
CA ARG A 30 -1.37 -2.90 16.91
C ARG A 30 -1.03 -1.67 17.74
N PRO A 31 -0.11 -1.79 18.71
CA PRO A 31 0.33 -0.64 19.49
C PRO A 31 0.76 0.54 18.63
N GLU A 32 1.44 0.28 17.51
CA GLU A 32 1.95 1.31 16.61
C GLU A 32 0.87 2.14 15.92
N ASN A 33 -0.30 1.53 15.72
CA ASN A 33 -1.43 2.12 15.02
C ASN A 33 -2.40 2.83 15.98
N CYS A 34 -2.16 2.82 17.29
CA CYS A 34 -3.05 3.45 18.27
C CYS A 34 -2.71 4.94 18.43
N ALA A 35 -3.71 5.82 18.33
CA ALA A 35 -3.58 7.26 18.53
C ALA A 35 -3.11 7.65 19.94
N HIS A 36 -3.39 6.79 20.93
CA HIS A 36 -3.03 7.02 22.33
C HIS A 36 -1.65 6.51 22.70
N ASN A 37 -0.96 5.83 21.78
CA ASN A 37 0.33 5.25 22.05
C ASN A 37 1.44 6.14 21.48
N ALA A 38 2.25 6.72 22.35
CA ALA A 38 3.36 7.56 21.93
C ALA A 38 4.70 6.97 22.40
N PRO A 39 5.75 7.08 21.58
CA PRO A 39 7.10 6.76 22.02
C PRO A 39 7.52 7.74 23.13
N ILE A 40 8.16 7.21 24.17
CA ILE A 40 8.86 8.00 25.17
C ILE A 40 10.34 7.70 25.03
N ASP A 41 11.13 8.77 24.94
CA ASP A 41 12.58 8.70 24.95
C ASP A 41 13.02 8.15 26.31
N GLY A 42 13.46 6.90 26.30
CA GLY A 42 14.05 6.24 27.46
C GLY A 42 15.55 6.50 27.51
N SER A 43 16.21 6.06 28.59
CA SER A 43 17.67 6.06 28.70
C SER A 43 18.36 4.98 27.83
N GLY A 44 17.62 4.32 26.94
CA GLY A 44 18.11 3.25 26.07
C GLY A 44 17.99 3.62 24.59
N ASP A 45 18.62 2.82 23.73
CA ASP A 45 18.73 3.11 22.29
C ASP A 45 17.40 3.07 21.53
N GLU A 46 16.39 2.38 22.06
CA GLU A 46 15.07 2.28 21.44
C GLU A 46 13.99 2.91 22.33
N PRO A 47 13.14 3.81 21.78
CA PRO A 47 12.08 4.43 22.55
C PRO A 47 11.07 3.38 23.01
N VAL A 48 10.56 3.53 24.23
CA VAL A 48 9.52 2.66 24.78
C VAL A 48 8.17 3.32 24.55
N ARG A 49 7.24 2.59 23.93
CA ARG A 49 5.89 3.12 23.66
C ARG A 49 4.97 2.97 24.87
N ILE A 50 4.28 4.04 25.26
CA ILE A 50 3.37 4.07 26.41
C ILE A 50 1.97 4.55 25.98
N CYS A 51 0.94 3.86 26.48
CA CYS A 51 -0.46 4.24 26.28
C CYS A 51 -0.85 5.37 27.23
N PHE A 52 -1.25 6.52 26.68
CA PHE A 52 -1.70 7.69 27.42
C PHE A 52 -3.19 7.67 27.78
N ALA A 53 -4.00 6.83 27.11
CA ALA A 53 -5.43 6.70 27.45
C ALA A 53 -5.66 6.05 28.83
N GLN A 54 -4.72 5.22 29.28
CA GLN A 54 -4.74 4.60 30.60
C GLN A 54 -3.75 5.27 31.57
N LEU A 55 -3.39 6.53 31.32
CA LEU A 55 -2.55 7.27 32.24
C LEU A 55 -3.33 7.54 33.52
N ASP A 56 -2.92 6.88 34.60
CA ASP A 56 -3.44 7.21 35.92
C ASP A 56 -2.94 8.62 36.29
N GLN A 57 -3.87 9.57 36.36
CA GLN A 57 -3.58 10.96 36.66
C GLN A 57 -2.94 11.14 38.04
N ALA A 58 -3.22 10.23 38.98
CA ALA A 58 -2.67 10.30 40.34
C ALA A 58 -1.21 9.83 40.39
N SER A 59 -0.88 8.72 39.72
CA SER A 59 0.48 8.16 39.75
C SER A 59 1.38 8.62 38.60
N ARG A 60 0.83 9.27 37.57
CA ARG A 60 1.51 9.59 36.30
C ARG A 60 2.20 8.38 35.66
N ARG A 61 1.73 7.16 35.96
CA ARG A 61 2.25 5.92 35.39
C ARG A 61 1.37 5.52 34.21
N GLY A 62 1.97 5.48 33.03
CA GLY A 62 1.31 4.93 31.85
C GLY A 62 1.55 3.43 31.74
N VAL A 63 0.68 2.75 31.01
CA VAL A 63 0.85 1.32 30.69
C VAL A 63 1.74 1.22 29.46
N VAL A 64 2.89 0.54 29.59
CA VAL A 64 3.79 0.28 28.45
C VAL A 64 3.02 -0.49 27.39
N CYS A 65 2.84 0.04 26.19
CA CYS A 65 2.11 -0.59 25.10
C CYS A 65 3.06 -0.71 23.91
N ASP A 66 3.97 -1.67 24.00
CA ASP A 66 5.06 -1.86 23.04
C ASP A 66 5.13 -3.35 22.68
N GLU A 67 5.36 -3.65 21.41
CA GLU A 67 5.36 -5.03 20.89
C GLU A 67 6.33 -5.93 21.65
N ARG A 68 7.50 -5.41 22.04
CA ARG A 68 8.54 -6.14 22.80
C ARG A 68 8.09 -6.58 24.18
N PHE A 69 7.08 -5.90 24.74
CA PHE A 69 6.56 -6.14 26.08
C PHE A 69 5.13 -6.74 26.04
N GLY A 70 4.76 -7.46 24.98
CA GLY A 70 3.42 -8.03 24.84
C GLY A 70 2.35 -6.96 24.61
N GLY A 71 2.71 -5.86 23.96
CA GLY A 71 1.78 -4.80 23.59
C GLY A 71 0.75 -5.27 22.55
N CYS A 72 1.09 -6.22 21.69
CA CYS A 72 0.19 -6.73 20.65
C CYS A 72 -1.06 -7.40 21.24
N ASP A 73 -0.90 -8.30 22.21
CA ASP A 73 -2.02 -8.95 22.88
C ASP A 73 -2.90 -7.93 23.63
N ARG A 74 -2.25 -6.93 24.24
CA ARG A 74 -2.94 -5.85 24.94
C ARG A 74 -3.71 -4.94 23.99
N ALA A 75 -3.13 -4.59 22.84
CA ALA A 75 -3.80 -3.78 21.83
C ALA A 75 -5.01 -4.50 21.24
N ALA A 76 -4.90 -5.81 20.98
CA ALA A 76 -5.99 -6.64 20.47
C ALA A 76 -7.17 -6.76 21.46
N ALA A 77 -6.92 -6.66 22.76
CA ALA A 77 -7.95 -6.67 23.80
C ALA A 77 -8.38 -5.27 24.27
N CYS A 78 -7.80 -4.20 23.72
CA CYS A 78 -7.99 -2.83 24.23
C CYS A 78 -9.32 -2.23 23.75
N SER A 79 -10.25 -1.99 24.68
CA SER A 79 -11.52 -1.30 24.40
C SER A 79 -11.36 0.19 24.06
N LEU A 80 -10.21 0.78 24.40
CA LEU A 80 -9.88 2.18 24.14
C LEU A 80 -9.03 2.36 22.88
N PHE A 81 -8.86 1.31 22.07
CA PHE A 81 -8.09 1.40 20.84
C PHE A 81 -8.75 2.36 19.86
N THR A 82 -8.02 3.40 19.47
CA THR A 82 -8.42 4.35 18.43
C THR A 82 -7.33 4.36 17.36
N PRO A 83 -7.64 4.09 16.08
CA PRO A 83 -6.64 4.12 15.02
C PRO A 83 -6.07 5.53 14.87
N ALA A 84 -4.74 5.64 14.79
CA ALA A 84 -4.01 6.89 14.65
C ALA A 84 -4.25 7.57 13.29
N LYS A 85 -4.58 6.78 12.27
CA LYS A 85 -4.87 7.24 10.92
C LYS A 85 -6.24 6.79 10.48
N THR A 86 -6.93 7.65 9.73
CA THR A 86 -8.18 7.28 9.06
C THR A 86 -7.90 6.55 7.73
N LYS A 87 -8.84 5.73 7.26
CA LYS A 87 -8.73 5.06 5.94
C LYS A 87 -8.46 6.05 4.80
N THR A 88 -9.05 7.24 4.88
CA THR A 88 -8.87 8.33 3.91
C THR A 88 -7.45 8.89 3.94
N GLU A 89 -6.88 9.10 5.13
CA GLU A 89 -5.49 9.53 5.29
C GLU A 89 -4.49 8.49 4.77
N VAL A 90 -4.72 7.20 5.06
CA VAL A 90 -3.85 6.12 4.57
C VAL A 90 -3.87 6.06 3.04
N LYS A 91 -5.05 6.21 2.43
CA LYS A 91 -5.18 6.25 0.97
C LYS A 91 -4.49 7.48 0.36
N ALA A 92 -4.64 8.65 0.98
CA ALA A 92 -3.99 9.87 0.52
C ALA A 92 -2.46 9.76 0.64
N GLY A 93 -1.95 9.35 1.80
CA GLY A 93 -0.53 9.12 2.04
C GLY A 93 0.07 8.13 1.05
N PHE A 94 -0.58 6.99 0.84
CA PHE A 94 -0.11 5.99 -0.12
C PHE A 94 0.07 6.54 -1.54
N TYR A 95 -0.83 7.42 -2.00
CA TYR A 95 -0.70 8.01 -3.34
C TYR A 95 0.35 9.12 -3.41
N ILE A 96 0.47 9.95 -2.37
CA ILE A 96 1.53 10.96 -2.26
C ILE A 96 2.91 10.27 -2.26
N ASP A 97 3.06 9.20 -1.48
CA ASP A 97 4.28 8.42 -1.40
C ASP A 97 4.61 7.80 -2.76
N LEU A 98 3.61 7.21 -3.44
CA LEU A 98 3.81 6.59 -4.76
C LEU A 98 4.19 7.60 -5.85
N GLU A 99 3.64 8.81 -5.80
CA GLU A 99 3.90 9.88 -6.79
C GLU A 99 5.24 10.60 -6.54
N SER A 100 5.72 10.61 -5.30
CA SER A 100 6.99 11.25 -4.92
C SER A 100 8.21 10.33 -5.05
N MET A 101 8.03 9.00 -5.04
CA MET A 101 9.12 8.03 -5.16
C MET A 101 9.80 8.08 -6.52
N SER A 102 11.12 8.01 -6.50
CA SER A 102 11.93 7.75 -7.69
C SER A 102 11.74 6.32 -8.22
N PHE A 103 12.05 6.06 -9.49
CA PHE A 103 11.90 4.72 -10.07
C PHE A 103 12.71 3.63 -9.32
N PRO A 104 13.97 3.87 -8.87
CA PRO A 104 14.69 2.89 -8.05
C PRO A 104 14.00 2.57 -6.72
N GLU A 105 13.47 3.58 -6.02
CA GLU A 105 12.72 3.39 -4.77
C GLU A 105 11.40 2.64 -5.03
N LEU A 106 10.73 2.96 -6.14
CA LEU A 106 9.54 2.25 -6.58
C LEU A 106 9.83 0.78 -6.89
N ALA A 107 10.96 0.48 -7.54
CA ALA A 107 11.39 -0.88 -7.84
C ALA A 107 11.75 -1.68 -6.57
N TYR A 108 12.34 -1.02 -5.58
CA TYR A 108 12.66 -1.64 -4.29
C TYR A 108 11.39 -1.98 -3.48
N ASN A 109 10.47 -1.01 -3.35
CA ASN A 109 9.27 -1.18 -2.53
C ASN A 109 8.13 -1.92 -3.25
N TYR A 110 8.02 -1.76 -4.56
CA TYR A 110 6.91 -2.26 -5.40
C TYR A 110 7.40 -2.88 -6.72
N PRO A 111 8.19 -3.97 -6.69
CA PRO A 111 8.86 -4.52 -7.85
C PRO A 111 7.91 -4.89 -9.00
N ASP A 112 6.76 -5.51 -8.70
CA ASP A 112 5.74 -5.87 -9.70
C ASP A 112 5.21 -4.66 -10.48
N MET A 113 5.09 -3.50 -9.81
CA MET A 113 4.55 -2.28 -10.41
C MET A 113 5.62 -1.59 -11.27
N ALA A 114 6.86 -1.54 -10.78
CA ALA A 114 8.00 -1.03 -11.54
C ALA A 114 8.24 -1.84 -12.82
N ALA A 115 8.16 -3.17 -12.76
CA ALA A 115 8.30 -4.02 -13.95
C ALA A 115 7.24 -3.73 -15.01
N LEU A 116 5.97 -3.53 -14.61
CA LEU A 116 4.89 -3.18 -15.55
C LEU A 116 5.05 -1.77 -16.13
N LEU A 117 5.55 -0.82 -15.34
CA LEU A 117 5.85 0.53 -15.80
C LEU A 117 7.03 0.56 -16.77
N TRP A 118 8.05 -0.27 -16.54
CA TRP A 118 9.17 -0.46 -17.45
C TRP A 118 8.67 -0.90 -18.83
N VAL A 119 7.84 -1.95 -18.89
CA VAL A 119 7.32 -2.46 -20.18
C VAL A 119 6.57 -1.37 -20.95
N LEU A 120 5.84 -0.49 -20.26
CA LEU A 120 5.16 0.65 -20.90
C LEU A 120 6.12 1.76 -21.36
N ALA A 121 7.29 1.88 -20.75
CA ALA A 121 8.31 2.84 -21.15
C ALA A 121 9.08 2.37 -22.40
N ASP A 122 9.34 1.06 -22.53
CA ASP A 122 10.05 0.48 -23.66
C ASP A 122 9.23 0.49 -24.97
N GLU A 123 7.90 0.48 -24.91
CA GLU A 123 7.06 0.58 -26.12
C GLU A 123 7.10 1.99 -26.77
N GLY A 124 7.85 2.94 -26.20
CA GLY A 124 8.20 4.24 -26.81
C GLY A 124 9.63 4.34 -27.35
N LEU A 125 10.46 3.29 -27.21
CA LEU A 125 11.77 3.18 -27.87
C LEU A 125 11.60 2.36 -29.15
N GLU A 126 10.95 2.94 -30.16
CA GLU A 126 11.38 2.66 -31.52
C GLU A 126 12.83 3.13 -31.60
N VAL A 127 13.78 2.25 -31.31
CA VAL A 127 15.08 2.34 -31.97
C VAL A 127 14.71 2.17 -33.45
N PRO A 128 14.83 3.23 -34.27
CA PRO A 128 14.64 3.07 -35.70
C PRO A 128 15.52 1.89 -36.12
N PRO A 129 15.03 0.96 -36.96
CA PRO A 129 15.89 -0.10 -37.47
C PRO A 129 17.19 0.57 -37.91
N PRO A 130 18.37 0.09 -37.45
CA PRO A 130 19.64 0.75 -37.76
C PRO A 130 19.63 0.97 -39.26
N ASP A 131 19.70 2.24 -39.66
CA ASP A 131 19.62 2.61 -41.06
C ASP A 131 20.70 1.76 -41.75
N PRO A 132 20.35 0.90 -42.73
CA PRO A 132 21.33 0.04 -43.38
C PRO A 132 22.47 0.85 -44.03
N HIS A 133 22.32 2.18 -44.12
CA HIS A 133 23.33 3.12 -44.59
C HIS A 133 24.12 3.84 -43.48
N GLU A 134 23.82 3.64 -42.19
CA GLU A 134 24.54 4.30 -41.08
C GLU A 134 25.95 3.71 -40.87
N PHE A 135 26.22 2.51 -41.38
CA PHE A 135 27.56 1.94 -41.46
C PHE A 135 28.33 2.27 -42.76
N ASP A 136 27.70 2.98 -43.69
CA ASP A 136 28.36 3.50 -44.88
C ASP A 136 28.86 4.93 -44.59
N LEU A 137 29.97 5.03 -43.84
CA LEU A 137 30.74 6.28 -43.81
C LEU A 137 31.28 6.59 -45.22
N PRO A 138 31.38 7.88 -45.57
CA PRO A 138 31.25 8.34 -46.94
C PRO A 138 32.48 7.97 -47.76
N ASP A 139 32.24 7.64 -49.01
CA ASP A 139 32.85 8.47 -50.04
C ASP A 139 31.94 8.52 -51.26
N THR A 140 31.78 9.74 -51.77
CA THR A 140 31.32 10.10 -53.11
C THR A 140 29.82 10.31 -53.38
N VAL A 141 29.49 11.61 -53.40
CA VAL A 141 28.80 12.32 -54.49
C VAL A 141 27.32 12.02 -54.71
N GLY A 142 26.48 13.02 -54.40
CA GLY A 142 25.62 13.58 -55.44
C GLY A 142 24.13 13.67 -55.15
N SER A 143 23.71 14.90 -54.81
CA SER A 143 22.70 15.66 -55.57
C SER A 143 21.23 15.19 -55.59
N GLY A 144 20.41 15.92 -54.82
CA GLY A 144 19.06 16.36 -55.24
C GLY A 144 17.89 15.45 -54.86
N THR A 145 16.63 15.87 -54.75
CA THR A 145 15.90 17.14 -54.88
C THR A 145 14.44 16.81 -54.51
N ILE A 146 13.80 17.54 -53.56
CA ILE A 146 12.37 17.97 -53.45
C ILE A 146 11.27 16.87 -53.64
N THR A 147 10.20 16.71 -52.82
CA THR A 147 8.93 17.49 -52.88
C THR A 147 7.85 16.94 -51.90
N GLU A 148 7.29 17.84 -51.08
CA GLU A 148 5.90 18.09 -50.59
C GLU A 148 4.93 16.98 -50.09
N ASP A 149 4.47 17.20 -48.83
CA ASP A 149 3.10 17.24 -48.23
C ASP A 149 1.86 17.26 -49.17
N PRO A 150 0.57 17.13 -48.73
CA PRO A 150 0.02 17.31 -47.37
C PRO A 150 -1.13 16.36 -46.88
N ALA A 151 -1.48 16.53 -45.60
CA ALA A 151 -2.75 16.17 -44.94
C ALA A 151 -4.00 16.86 -45.58
N PRO A 152 -5.25 16.52 -45.21
CA PRO A 152 -5.91 17.16 -44.04
C PRO A 152 -6.99 16.29 -43.32
N GLY A 153 -7.29 16.52 -42.04
CA GLY A 153 -8.46 17.30 -41.55
C GLY A 153 -9.72 16.43 -41.35
N THR A 154 -10.74 16.67 -40.53
CA THR A 154 -11.15 17.73 -39.59
C THR A 154 -12.46 17.26 -38.92
N GLY A 155 -12.67 17.55 -37.63
CA GLY A 155 -14.01 17.72 -36.99
C GLY A 155 -14.68 16.43 -36.45
N ILE A 156 -15.58 16.45 -35.46
CA ILE A 156 -16.49 17.52 -35.04
C ILE A 156 -17.07 17.23 -33.63
N THR A 157 -17.23 18.31 -32.84
CA THR A 157 -18.33 18.70 -31.91
C THR A 157 -18.85 17.87 -30.73
N ALA A 158 -19.01 18.63 -29.65
CA ALA A 158 -19.66 18.36 -28.36
C ALA A 158 -21.19 18.23 -28.42
N ALA A 159 -21.77 17.59 -27.40
CA ALA A 159 -23.13 17.86 -26.95
C ALA A 159 -23.24 17.67 -25.43
N THR A 160 -23.73 18.74 -24.80
CA THR A 160 -24.06 18.95 -23.39
C THR A 160 -25.48 18.47 -23.10
N THR A 161 -25.69 17.69 -22.04
CA THR A 161 -26.98 17.65 -21.31
C THR A 161 -26.79 17.14 -19.87
N GLU A 162 -27.05 18.02 -18.88
CA GLU A 162 -27.35 17.65 -17.48
C GLU A 162 -28.89 17.59 -17.28
N PRO A 163 -29.44 17.47 -16.04
CA PRO A 163 -29.68 16.20 -15.36
C PRO A 163 -31.16 16.02 -14.97
N SER A 164 -31.59 14.80 -14.66
CA SER A 164 -32.90 14.55 -14.05
C SER A 164 -32.80 13.65 -12.82
N THR A 165 -33.06 14.26 -11.67
CA THR A 165 -33.36 13.60 -10.40
C THR A 165 -34.79 13.06 -10.43
N PRO A 166 -35.06 11.90 -9.80
CA PRO A 166 -36.15 11.91 -8.83
C PRO A 166 -35.86 11.16 -7.53
N ASP A 167 -36.39 11.75 -6.45
CA ASP A 167 -36.63 11.18 -5.14
C ASP A 167 -37.35 9.82 -5.20
N ALA A 168 -36.91 8.88 -4.38
CA ALA A 168 -37.78 7.86 -3.79
C ALA A 168 -37.16 7.33 -2.49
N GLY A 169 -37.81 7.64 -1.37
CA GLY A 169 -37.45 7.18 -0.05
C GLY A 169 -37.47 5.66 0.04
N PHE A 170 -36.36 5.09 0.52
CA PHE A 170 -36.21 3.66 0.75
C PHE A 170 -36.30 3.39 2.26
N LEU A 171 -37.46 2.92 2.71
CA LEU A 171 -37.65 2.39 4.06
C LEU A 171 -37.03 1.00 4.13
N ILE A 172 -35.91 0.87 4.85
CA ILE A 172 -35.29 -0.44 5.13
C ILE A 172 -35.93 -0.98 6.42
N ALA A 173 -36.72 -2.05 6.28
CA ALA A 173 -37.14 -2.86 7.41
C ALA A 173 -35.95 -3.69 7.92
N THR A 174 -35.47 -3.38 9.12
CA THR A 174 -34.45 -4.18 9.82
C THR A 174 -35.13 -5.36 10.51
N THR A 175 -35.00 -6.56 9.94
CA THR A 175 -35.29 -7.82 10.64
C THR A 175 -34.09 -8.22 11.47
N ALA A 176 -34.27 -8.24 12.80
CA ALA A 176 -33.27 -8.72 13.75
C ALA A 176 -33.18 -10.25 13.68
N VAL A 177 -32.07 -10.76 13.13
CA VAL A 177 -31.72 -12.19 13.19
C VAL A 177 -30.92 -12.41 14.47
N SER A 178 -31.57 -12.94 15.50
CA SER A 178 -30.89 -13.44 16.71
C SER A 178 -30.27 -14.80 16.41
N GLY A 179 -29.01 -14.80 15.99
CA GLY A 179 -28.20 -16.01 15.87
C GLY A 179 -27.38 -16.24 17.14
N ALA A 180 -27.75 -17.23 17.92
CA ALA A 180 -26.97 -17.71 19.06
C ALA A 180 -25.68 -18.38 18.54
N PHE A 181 -24.55 -17.66 18.61
CA PHE A 181 -23.23 -18.22 18.36
C PHE A 181 -22.76 -18.98 19.61
N GLY A 182 -22.74 -20.30 19.53
CA GLY A 182 -22.11 -21.16 20.53
C GLY A 182 -20.59 -20.97 20.51
N TYR A 183 -20.05 -20.39 21.57
CA TYR A 183 -18.62 -20.28 21.82
C TYR A 183 -18.10 -21.67 22.22
N ARG A 184 -17.36 -22.33 21.31
CA ARG A 184 -16.61 -23.55 21.63
C ARG A 184 -15.27 -23.13 22.22
N ASP A 185 -15.10 -23.32 23.53
CA ASP A 185 -13.81 -23.28 24.21
C ASP A 185 -12.94 -24.44 23.71
N THR A 186 -12.19 -24.18 22.64
CA THR A 186 -10.96 -24.93 22.37
C THR A 186 -9.83 -24.00 22.76
N ASN A 187 -9.27 -24.22 23.95
CA ASN A 187 -8.06 -23.55 24.43
C ASN A 187 -6.87 -24.35 23.88
N PRO A 188 -6.26 -23.98 22.73
CA PRO A 188 -5.09 -24.69 22.24
C PRO A 188 -3.92 -24.45 23.21
N GLU A 189 -3.30 -25.53 23.68
CA GLU A 189 -2.04 -25.42 24.41
C GLU A 189 -1.04 -24.59 23.60
N PRO A 190 -0.31 -23.65 24.24
CA PRO A 190 0.66 -22.83 23.55
C PRO A 190 1.75 -23.72 22.93
N PRO A 191 2.18 -23.44 21.69
CA PRO A 191 3.21 -24.21 21.02
C PRO A 191 4.50 -24.18 21.85
N LYS A 192 5.11 -25.35 22.07
CA LYS A 192 6.41 -25.45 22.76
C LYS A 192 7.44 -24.59 22.04
N PRO A 193 8.25 -23.80 22.77
CA PRO A 193 9.28 -22.97 22.16
C PRO A 193 10.30 -23.85 21.43
N PRO A 194 10.86 -23.36 20.32
CA PRO A 194 11.87 -24.08 19.55
C PRO A 194 13.16 -24.26 20.37
N SER A 195 13.75 -25.46 20.30
CA SER A 195 14.84 -25.96 21.15
C SER A 195 16.15 -25.15 21.10
N TRP A 196 16.29 -24.18 20.20
CA TRP A 196 17.45 -23.30 20.16
C TRP A 196 17.42 -22.22 21.25
N ILE A 197 16.24 -21.92 21.83
CA ILE A 197 16.10 -20.95 22.93
C ILE A 197 16.77 -21.47 24.21
N ASP A 198 16.72 -22.78 24.47
CA ASP A 198 17.39 -23.37 25.64
C ASP A 198 18.93 -23.27 25.57
N ARG A 199 19.50 -23.23 24.35
CA ARG A 199 20.94 -22.99 24.15
C ARG A 199 21.36 -21.56 24.44
N LEU A 200 20.49 -20.58 24.24
CA LEU A 200 20.77 -19.18 24.57
C LEU A 200 20.66 -18.90 26.07
N LEU A 201 19.81 -19.65 26.78
CA LEU A 201 19.59 -19.47 28.21
C LEU A 201 20.51 -20.33 29.10
N GLY A 202 21.47 -21.06 28.52
CA GLY A 202 22.41 -21.89 29.27
C GLY A 202 21.74 -23.00 30.09
N ARG A 203 20.48 -23.35 29.77
CA ARG A 203 19.76 -24.41 30.48
C ARG A 203 20.19 -25.76 29.91
N VAL A 204 20.85 -26.55 30.75
CA VAL A 204 21.16 -27.95 30.43
C VAL A 204 19.84 -28.73 30.46
N PRO A 205 19.44 -29.39 29.36
CA PRO A 205 18.23 -30.19 29.34
C PRO A 205 18.37 -31.37 30.32
N SER A 206 17.32 -31.58 31.13
CA SER A 206 17.17 -32.76 32.00
C SER A 206 16.56 -33.92 31.24
#